data_AF-A0A8C2ABT6-F1
#
_entry.id   AF-A0A8C2ABT6-F1
#
_cell.length_a   1.000
_cell.length_b   1.000
_cell.length_c   1.000
_cell.angle_alpha   90.00
_cell.angle_beta   90.00
_cell.angle_gamma   90.00
#
_symmetry.space_group_name_H-M   'P 1'
#
loop_
_entity.id
_entity.type
_entity.pdbx_description
1 polymer ?
#
loop_
_entity_poly.entity_id
_entity_poly.type
_entity_poly.pdbx_seq_one_letter_code
_entity_poly.pdbx_strand_id
1 'polypeptide(L)'
;MLLMTKITVSSVFTGRVFLRYTSDLQAYLWFVLVLSELEDLLMSLKQVQHSLNDSQSQEDMELVLQLVQKSDFQKAFNIHNAVAHYMNRPSPPYPLTDHAQSLAQEVEVMMHNSSQKDGLELSTLLKTPHMQALMMAHDSVAEQEMQLEPVVPSVNQSETLTQWGGETVKIVRLEKAKDIPLGATVRNDMDSVVISRIVKGGAAEHSGLLHEGDEILEINGVEIRGRDVNEVFDILADMHGVLTFVLIPSAQIKPPPIKETVMHVKAHFDYDPSDDPYVPCRELGLCFQKGDILHIISQDDPNWWQAYRDGDEDNQPLAGLVPGKSFQQQREAMKQTIEEDKEPEKSGKLWCAKKNKKKRKKMQYNANKNDDFDNEEVLTYEEMALYHQPANRKRPIALIGPPNCGQNELRQRLLSSESDRFAGAVPHTTRSRRDIEVNGRDYHFVSRQAFEMDSAAGKFIESGEFEKNLYGTSTDSVRQVINTGKICLLCVHTQVRLTTLLQSLAPEELRDIIEKAREMEQNYGHLFDAAIVNTDLDKAYQELLRLINKLDTEPQWVPSSWLR
;
A
#
# COMPACT_ATOMS: atom_id res chain seq x y z
N MET A 1 5.53 -11.37 -15.27
CA MET A 1 5.32 -9.91 -15.34
C MET A 1 6.65 -9.19 -15.09
N LEU A 2 6.90 -8.02 -15.68
CA LEU A 2 8.10 -7.21 -15.40
C LEU A 2 7.73 -6.09 -14.42
N LEU A 3 8.47 -5.99 -13.30
CA LEU A 3 8.28 -4.95 -12.30
C LEU A 3 8.98 -3.67 -12.75
N MET A 4 8.26 -2.74 -13.37
CA MET A 4 8.86 -1.49 -13.88
C MET A 4 8.64 -0.33 -12.92
N THR A 5 9.56 0.64 -12.91
CA THR A 5 9.35 1.97 -12.35
C THR A 5 9.03 2.91 -13.51
N LYS A 6 7.83 3.49 -13.51
CA LYS A 6 7.32 4.36 -14.55
C LYS A 6 7.45 5.81 -14.10
N ILE A 7 8.34 6.56 -14.73
CA ILE A 7 8.58 7.97 -14.42
C ILE A 7 8.07 8.81 -15.59
N THR A 8 7.16 9.73 -15.32
CA THR A 8 6.71 10.67 -16.34
C THR A 8 7.60 11.91 -16.40
N VAL A 9 7.89 12.40 -17.61
CA VAL A 9 8.65 13.64 -17.86
C VAL A 9 7.76 14.62 -18.64
N SER A 10 7.59 15.83 -18.11
CA SER A 10 6.73 16.89 -18.68
C SER A 10 7.47 18.23 -18.70
N SER A 11 7.18 19.15 -19.63
CA SER A 11 7.80 20.49 -19.66
C SER A 11 7.07 21.54 -18.81
N VAL A 12 5.94 21.21 -18.16
CA VAL A 12 5.14 22.18 -17.39
C VAL A 12 4.62 21.63 -16.07
N PHE A 13 4.51 22.56 -15.11
CA PHE A 13 4.04 22.36 -13.74
C PHE A 13 2.51 22.25 -13.71
N THR A 14 1.99 21.03 -13.76
CA THR A 14 0.58 20.74 -13.44
C THR A 14 0.45 20.47 -11.94
N GLY A 15 0.60 21.53 -11.14
CA GLY A 15 0.11 21.60 -9.75
C GLY A 15 0.26 20.35 -8.86
N ARG A 16 1.42 19.69 -8.83
CA ARG A 16 1.72 18.64 -7.82
C ARG A 16 3.10 18.89 -7.22
N VAL A 17 3.10 19.59 -6.10
CA VAL A 17 4.24 19.67 -5.19
C VAL A 17 4.21 18.42 -4.30
N PHE A 18 4.92 17.36 -4.68
CA PHE A 18 5.28 16.31 -3.70
C PHE A 18 6.43 16.83 -2.84
N LEU A 19 6.11 17.66 -1.84
CA LEU A 19 7.01 17.89 -0.71
C LEU A 19 6.81 16.71 0.25
N ARG A 20 7.71 15.73 0.21
CA ARG A 20 7.92 14.83 1.35
C ARG A 20 9.32 15.08 1.87
N TYR A 21 9.38 15.71 3.04
CA TYR A 21 10.60 15.91 3.81
C TYR A 21 11.15 14.56 4.27
N THR A 22 12.46 14.44 4.18
CA THR A 22 13.28 13.31 4.61
C THR A 22 13.51 13.36 6.12
N SER A 23 13.37 12.23 6.81
CA SER A 23 14.07 11.96 8.06
C SER A 23 15.02 10.77 7.84
N ASP A 24 16.19 11.10 7.28
CA ASP A 24 17.40 10.28 7.33
C ASP A 24 17.72 9.97 8.80
N LEU A 25 17.54 8.71 9.25
CA LEU A 25 18.39 8.07 10.27
C LEU A 25 17.98 6.64 10.69
N GLN A 26 16.93 6.04 10.11
CA GLN A 26 16.38 4.78 10.66
C GLN A 26 16.91 3.48 10.04
N ALA A 27 17.57 3.52 8.88
CA ALA A 27 17.90 2.30 8.13
C ALA A 27 19.12 1.51 8.64
N TYR A 28 19.92 2.04 9.58
CA TYR A 28 21.18 1.41 10.01
C TYR A 28 21.08 0.53 11.27
N LEU A 29 19.92 0.45 11.92
CA LEU A 29 19.78 -0.21 13.23
C LEU A 29 18.82 -1.42 13.25
N TRP A 30 18.27 -1.80 12.10
CA TRP A 30 17.09 -2.69 12.05
C TRP A 30 17.37 -4.20 12.11
N PHE A 31 18.63 -4.66 12.14
CA PHE A 31 18.93 -6.09 11.96
C PHE A 31 19.34 -6.88 13.22
N VAL A 32 19.34 -6.28 14.41
CA VAL A 32 19.85 -6.98 15.61
C VAL A 32 18.98 -6.65 16.82
N LEU A 33 18.15 -7.64 17.22
CA LEU A 33 17.60 -7.93 18.56
C LEU A 33 16.07 -8.01 18.62
N VAL A 34 15.60 -9.26 18.71
CA VAL A 34 14.27 -9.61 19.18
C VAL A 34 14.33 -9.74 20.71
N LEU A 35 13.39 -9.05 21.35
CA LEU A 35 12.80 -9.21 22.69
C LEU A 35 13.47 -10.22 23.64
N SER A 36 14.30 -9.69 24.53
CA SER A 36 14.61 -10.24 25.86
C SER A 36 15.20 -9.08 26.68
N GLU A 37 15.06 -9.09 28.01
CA GLU A 37 15.85 -8.18 28.84
C GLU A 37 17.34 -8.45 28.56
N LEU A 38 18.18 -7.41 28.54
CA LEU A 38 19.62 -7.55 28.24
C LEU A 38 20.28 -8.61 29.15
N GLU A 39 19.78 -8.75 30.37
CA GLU A 39 20.21 -9.72 31.36
C GLU A 39 19.90 -11.17 30.95
N ASP A 40 18.72 -11.42 30.38
CA ASP A 40 18.32 -12.74 29.86
C ASP A 40 19.15 -13.14 28.64
N LEU A 41 19.45 -12.19 27.75
CA LEU A 41 20.34 -12.40 26.62
C LEU A 41 21.75 -12.77 27.10
N LEU A 42 22.29 -12.03 28.07
CA LEU A 42 23.61 -12.32 28.65
C LEU A 42 23.67 -13.68 29.33
N MET A 43 22.61 -14.07 30.04
CA MET A 43 22.49 -15.38 30.68
C MET A 43 22.44 -16.50 29.64
N SER A 44 21.64 -16.33 28.59
CA SER A 44 21.51 -17.29 27.49
C SER A 44 22.82 -17.48 26.74
N LEU A 45 23.52 -16.39 26.41
CA LEU A 45 24.82 -16.45 25.72
C LEU A 45 25.89 -17.17 26.56
N LYS A 46 25.91 -16.95 27.89
CA LYS A 46 26.82 -17.68 28.79
C LYS A 46 26.51 -19.17 28.86
N GLN A 47 25.22 -19.53 28.85
CA GLN A 47 24.79 -20.93 28.85
C GLN A 47 25.16 -21.63 27.55
N VAL A 48 25.00 -20.95 26.40
CA VAL A 48 25.44 -21.44 25.10
C VAL A 48 26.95 -21.61 25.05
N GLN A 49 27.73 -20.65 25.58
CA GLN A 49 29.19 -20.74 25.64
C GLN A 49 29.68 -22.03 26.32
N HIS A 50 29.00 -22.48 27.38
CA HIS A 50 29.35 -23.71 28.11
C HIS A 50 28.97 -24.99 27.36
N SER A 51 28.13 -24.88 26.33
CA SER A 51 27.63 -26.00 25.53
C SER A 51 28.40 -26.18 24.21
N LEU A 52 29.26 -25.21 23.85
CA LEU A 52 30.09 -25.25 22.65
C LEU A 52 31.41 -25.98 22.95
N ASN A 53 31.73 -26.99 22.14
CA ASN A 53 32.93 -27.83 22.32
C ASN A 53 34.07 -27.47 21.34
N ASP A 54 33.81 -26.60 20.36
CA ASP A 54 34.76 -26.20 19.33
C ASP A 54 35.38 -24.83 19.63
N SER A 55 36.70 -24.72 19.40
CA SER A 55 37.48 -23.52 19.75
C SER A 55 37.03 -22.27 18.99
N GLN A 56 36.59 -22.43 17.74
CA GLN A 56 36.19 -21.30 16.90
C GLN A 56 34.87 -20.68 17.39
N SER A 57 33.85 -21.49 17.68
CA SER A 57 32.58 -20.99 18.19
C SER A 57 32.72 -20.44 19.61
N GLN A 58 33.66 -20.94 20.41
CA GLN A 58 33.96 -20.33 21.71
C GLN A 58 34.56 -18.92 21.57
N GLU A 59 35.49 -18.70 20.63
CA GLU A 59 36.06 -17.38 20.33
C GLU A 59 35.00 -16.41 19.77
N ASP A 60 34.19 -16.87 18.81
CA ASP A 60 33.11 -16.08 18.23
C ASP A 60 32.08 -15.70 19.30
N MET A 61 31.79 -16.61 20.25
CA MET A 61 30.87 -16.33 21.33
C MET A 61 31.43 -15.34 22.36
N GLU A 62 32.74 -15.40 22.62
CA GLU A 62 33.41 -14.43 23.48
C GLU A 62 33.37 -13.01 22.87
N LEU A 63 33.54 -12.88 21.55
CA LEU A 63 33.42 -11.59 20.85
C LEU A 63 32.01 -10.98 20.98
N VAL A 64 30.97 -11.80 20.84
CA VAL A 64 29.58 -11.35 20.99
C VAL A 64 29.30 -10.95 22.45
N LEU A 65 29.76 -11.73 23.42
CA LEU A 65 29.66 -11.39 24.85
C LEU A 65 30.36 -10.06 25.17
N GLN A 66 31.55 -9.82 24.61
CA GLN A 66 32.27 -8.56 24.77
C GLN A 66 31.50 -7.39 24.15
N LEU A 67 30.86 -7.57 22.99
CA LEU A 67 30.05 -6.54 22.34
C LEU A 67 28.82 -6.16 23.19
N VAL A 68 28.08 -7.15 23.68
CA VAL A 68 26.88 -6.95 24.51
C VAL A 68 27.21 -6.30 25.86
N GLN A 69 28.42 -6.52 26.37
CA GLN A 69 28.91 -5.90 27.61
C GLN A 69 29.39 -4.44 27.44
N LYS A 70 29.57 -3.92 26.21
CA LYS A 70 29.98 -2.53 26.01
C LYS A 70 28.89 -1.55 26.45
N SER A 71 29.26 -0.56 27.25
CA SER A 71 28.33 0.45 27.77
C SER A 71 27.52 1.16 26.69
N ASP A 72 28.12 1.39 25.52
CA ASP A 72 27.48 2.11 24.43
C ASP A 72 26.40 1.25 23.77
N PHE A 73 26.65 -0.06 23.65
CA PHE A 73 25.67 -1.03 23.17
C PHE A 73 24.50 -1.16 24.15
N GLN A 74 24.79 -1.27 25.45
CA GLN A 74 23.75 -1.38 26.49
C GLN A 74 22.85 -0.14 26.55
N LYS A 75 23.45 1.06 26.44
CA LYS A 75 22.67 2.31 26.37
C LYS A 75 21.83 2.38 25.10
N ALA A 76 22.39 2.02 23.95
CA ALA A 76 21.65 1.98 22.68
C ALA A 76 20.49 0.97 22.74
N PHE A 77 20.71 -0.20 23.31
CA PHE A 77 19.70 -1.24 23.52
C PHE A 77 18.56 -0.77 24.42
N ASN A 78 18.88 -0.13 25.54
CA ASN A 78 17.86 0.40 26.46
C ASN A 78 17.04 1.55 25.84
N ILE A 79 17.70 2.45 25.09
CA ILE A 79 17.01 3.51 24.35
C ILE A 79 16.11 2.90 23.27
N HIS A 80 16.61 1.90 22.54
CA HIS A 80 15.84 1.18 21.54
C HIS A 80 14.59 0.54 22.14
N ASN A 81 14.72 -0.23 23.22
CA ASN A 81 13.58 -0.87 23.87
C ASN A 81 12.58 0.15 24.43
N ALA A 82 13.05 1.26 25.00
CA ALA A 82 12.18 2.33 25.46
C ALA A 82 11.43 2.97 24.28
N VAL A 83 12.11 3.26 23.17
CA VAL A 83 11.48 3.84 21.97
C VAL A 83 10.50 2.85 21.33
N ALA A 84 10.85 1.57 21.22
CA ALA A 84 9.99 0.52 20.68
C ALA A 84 8.75 0.26 21.56
N HIS A 85 8.84 0.49 22.87
CA HIS A 85 7.71 0.38 23.78
C HIS A 85 6.72 1.56 23.64
N TYR A 86 7.19 2.76 23.30
CA TYR A 86 6.35 3.97 23.22
C TYR A 86 5.91 4.33 21.79
N MET A 87 6.61 3.86 20.76
CA MET A 87 6.22 4.01 19.35
C MET A 87 5.38 2.80 18.96
N ASN A 88 4.06 2.98 18.81
CA ASN A 88 3.09 1.95 18.39
C ASN A 88 3.67 0.97 17.35
N ARG A 89 3.68 -0.32 17.72
CA ARG A 89 4.15 -1.50 16.97
C ARG A 89 4.05 -1.38 15.43
N PRO A 90 5.15 -1.21 14.68
CA PRO A 90 5.37 -2.06 13.53
C PRO A 90 6.04 -3.32 14.08
N SER A 91 5.24 -4.28 14.54
CA SER A 91 5.77 -5.58 14.90
C SER A 91 6.60 -6.12 13.72
N PRO A 92 7.69 -6.89 13.94
CA PRO A 92 8.12 -7.83 12.90
C PRO A 92 6.90 -8.62 12.39
N PRO A 93 6.90 -9.14 11.15
CA PRO A 93 5.73 -9.82 10.59
C PRO A 93 5.16 -10.76 11.64
N TYR A 94 3.92 -10.51 12.05
CA TYR A 94 3.28 -11.31 13.08
C TYR A 94 3.41 -12.78 12.65
N PRO A 95 3.93 -13.66 13.52
CA PRO A 95 4.17 -15.03 13.14
C PRO A 95 2.86 -15.60 12.56
N LEU A 96 2.94 -16.29 11.42
CA LEU A 96 1.76 -16.91 10.80
C LEU A 96 1.41 -18.23 11.48
N THR A 97 2.37 -18.83 12.17
CA THR A 97 2.26 -20.08 12.92
C THR A 97 3.29 -20.08 14.06
N ASP A 98 2.99 -20.81 15.12
CA ASP A 98 3.84 -21.20 16.24
C ASP A 98 4.37 -22.65 16.08
N HIS A 99 4.21 -23.25 14.90
CA HIS A 99 4.49 -24.66 14.64
C HIS A 99 5.37 -24.85 13.38
N ALA A 100 6.26 -23.92 13.07
CA ALA A 100 7.13 -24.02 11.90
C ALA A 100 8.00 -25.29 11.93
N GLN A 101 8.44 -25.72 13.11
CA GLN A 101 9.20 -26.96 13.29
C GLN A 101 8.38 -28.21 12.92
N SER A 102 7.10 -28.26 13.32
CA SER A 102 6.21 -29.38 12.97
C SER A 102 5.98 -29.43 11.46
N LEU A 103 5.73 -28.28 10.83
CA LEU A 103 5.53 -28.19 9.39
C LEU A 103 6.76 -28.63 8.60
N ALA A 104 7.97 -28.28 9.06
CA ALA A 104 9.20 -28.76 8.43
C ALA A 104 9.36 -30.29 8.52
N GLN A 105 8.94 -30.89 9.63
CA GLN A 105 8.92 -32.36 9.77
C GLN A 105 7.89 -33.02 8.85
N GLU A 106 6.71 -32.42 8.68
CA GLU A 106 5.70 -32.90 7.74
C GLU A 106 6.21 -32.86 6.30
N VAL A 107 6.84 -31.76 5.90
CA VAL A 107 7.51 -31.63 4.59
C VAL A 107 8.58 -32.71 4.44
N GLU A 108 9.40 -32.97 5.48
CA GLU A 108 10.40 -34.04 5.44
C GLU A 108 9.77 -35.41 5.18
N VAL A 109 8.67 -35.75 5.88
CA VAL A 109 7.96 -37.02 5.72
C VAL A 109 7.39 -37.15 4.30
N MET A 110 6.83 -36.09 3.74
CA MET A 110 6.33 -36.08 2.35
C MET A 110 7.46 -36.26 1.33
N MET A 111 8.64 -35.75 1.63
CA MET A 111 9.81 -35.77 0.74
C MET A 111 10.64 -37.04 0.82
N HIS A 112 10.40 -37.91 1.81
CA HIS A 112 11.13 -39.18 2.00
C HIS A 112 11.09 -40.11 0.76
N ASN A 113 10.10 -39.95 -0.11
CA ASN A 113 9.96 -40.75 -1.34
C ASN A 113 10.29 -39.97 -2.64
N SER A 114 10.76 -38.73 -2.54
CA SER A 114 11.07 -37.90 -3.70
C SER A 114 12.46 -38.23 -4.28
N SER A 115 12.51 -38.48 -5.59
CA SER A 115 13.75 -38.66 -6.34
C SER A 115 14.23 -37.38 -7.03
N GLN A 116 13.55 -36.26 -6.82
CA GLN A 116 13.91 -34.97 -7.43
C GLN A 116 15.04 -34.29 -6.66
N LYS A 117 15.98 -33.71 -7.40
CA LYS A 117 17.18 -33.06 -6.87
C LYS A 117 16.84 -31.93 -5.88
N ASP A 118 15.91 -31.06 -6.25
CA ASP A 118 15.47 -29.93 -5.43
C ASP A 118 14.83 -30.41 -4.12
N GLY A 119 14.19 -31.57 -4.16
CA GLY A 119 13.57 -32.18 -3.00
C GLY A 119 14.57 -32.74 -1.98
N LEU A 120 15.66 -33.33 -2.47
CA LEU A 120 16.77 -33.80 -1.65
C LEU A 120 17.55 -32.63 -1.05
N GLU A 121 17.72 -31.55 -1.81
CA GLU A 121 18.34 -30.30 -1.34
C GLU A 121 17.52 -29.67 -0.21
N LEU A 122 16.21 -29.53 -0.39
CA LEU A 122 15.31 -29.02 0.64
C LEU A 122 15.34 -29.88 1.91
N SER A 123 15.27 -31.21 1.76
CA SER A 123 15.37 -32.12 2.91
C SER A 123 16.70 -31.98 3.66
N THR A 124 17.80 -31.78 2.93
CA THR A 124 19.12 -31.57 3.54
C THR A 124 19.16 -30.25 4.30
N LEU A 125 18.60 -29.18 3.73
CA LEU A 125 18.59 -27.84 4.32
C LEU A 125 17.75 -27.80 5.61
N LEU A 126 16.56 -28.40 5.61
CA LEU A 126 15.69 -28.49 6.79
C LEU A 126 16.31 -29.31 7.94
N LYS A 127 17.25 -30.22 7.64
CA LYS A 127 17.99 -31.02 8.62
C LYS A 127 19.22 -30.34 9.18
N THR A 128 19.61 -29.18 8.64
CA THR A 128 20.80 -28.49 9.17
C THR A 128 20.53 -28.01 10.60
N PRO A 129 21.50 -28.16 11.53
CA PRO A 129 21.32 -27.75 12.92
C PRO A 129 20.92 -26.27 13.06
N HIS A 130 21.45 -25.40 12.21
CA HIS A 130 21.12 -23.97 12.20
C HIS A 130 19.67 -23.72 11.82
N MET A 131 19.15 -24.44 10.81
CA MET A 131 17.76 -24.27 10.38
C MET A 131 16.78 -24.81 11.43
N GLN A 132 17.12 -25.94 12.06
CA GLN A 132 16.32 -26.50 13.16
C GLN A 132 16.31 -25.55 14.38
N ALA A 133 17.47 -25.01 14.75
CA ALA A 133 17.57 -24.04 15.84
C ALA A 133 16.80 -22.75 15.53
N LEU A 134 16.85 -22.28 14.28
CA LEU A 134 16.08 -21.11 13.83
C LEU A 134 14.58 -21.35 13.95
N MET A 135 14.08 -22.52 13.51
CA MET A 135 12.66 -22.88 13.65
C MET A 135 12.23 -23.01 15.11
N MET A 136 13.08 -23.59 15.96
CA MET A 136 12.80 -23.68 17.41
C MET A 136 12.76 -22.31 18.08
N ALA A 137 13.70 -21.42 17.74
CA ALA A 137 13.72 -20.05 18.25
C ALA A 137 12.50 -19.26 17.75
N HIS A 138 12.16 -19.42 16.46
CA HIS A 138 10.94 -18.86 15.89
C HIS A 138 9.70 -19.34 16.65
N ASP A 139 9.50 -20.65 16.81
CA ASP A 139 8.31 -21.20 17.44
C ASP A 139 8.20 -20.75 18.91
N SER A 140 9.32 -20.66 19.63
CA SER A 140 9.33 -20.15 21.01
C SER A 140 8.93 -18.67 21.11
N VAL A 141 9.39 -17.82 20.20
CA VAL A 141 9.00 -16.39 20.16
C VAL A 141 7.57 -16.26 19.66
N ALA A 142 7.20 -17.04 18.66
CA ALA A 142 5.87 -17.04 18.07
C ALA A 142 4.83 -17.49 19.08
N GLU A 143 5.08 -18.52 19.88
CA GLU A 143 4.19 -18.96 20.95
C GLU A 143 3.96 -17.85 21.98
N GLN A 144 5.00 -17.08 22.35
CA GLN A 144 4.86 -15.94 23.27
C GLN A 144 4.10 -14.74 22.67
N GLU A 145 4.34 -14.43 21.40
CA GLU A 145 3.66 -13.34 20.68
C GLU A 145 2.23 -13.72 20.22
N MET A 146 1.96 -15.02 20.04
CA MET A 146 0.65 -15.58 19.72
C MET A 146 -0.19 -15.88 20.95
N GLN A 147 0.44 -16.07 22.11
CA GLN A 147 -0.25 -16.04 23.38
C GLN A 147 -0.96 -14.68 23.47
N LEU A 148 -2.29 -14.73 23.36
CA LEU A 148 -3.13 -13.64 23.82
C LEU A 148 -2.60 -13.30 25.21
N GLU A 149 -2.17 -12.04 25.43
CA GLU A 149 -1.98 -11.57 26.79
C GLU A 149 -3.22 -12.04 27.54
N PRO A 150 -3.08 -12.91 28.56
CA PRO A 150 -4.19 -13.12 29.45
C PRO A 150 -4.49 -11.71 29.89
N VAL A 151 -5.71 -11.24 29.61
CA VAL A 151 -6.25 -10.06 30.26
C VAL A 151 -6.08 -10.37 31.73
N VAL A 152 -4.96 -9.94 32.29
CA VAL A 152 -4.78 -9.85 33.72
C VAL A 152 -5.96 -8.96 34.04
N PRO A 153 -6.98 -9.44 34.77
CA PRO A 153 -8.03 -8.54 35.20
C PRO A 153 -7.25 -7.51 35.99
N SER A 154 -7.06 -6.33 35.41
CA SER A 154 -6.52 -5.21 36.14
C SER A 154 -7.56 -5.03 37.22
N VAL A 155 -7.20 -5.52 38.41
CA VAL A 155 -7.99 -5.41 39.62
C VAL A 155 -8.02 -3.91 39.87
N ASN A 156 -9.00 -3.23 39.25
CA ASN A 156 -9.54 -1.88 39.47
C ASN A 156 -10.22 -1.21 38.25
N GLN A 157 -10.66 -1.93 37.21
CA GLN A 157 -11.68 -1.40 36.28
C GLN A 157 -13.01 -2.13 36.48
N SER A 158 -13.82 -1.60 37.39
CA SER A 158 -15.07 -2.19 37.86
C SER A 158 -16.16 -2.10 36.79
N GLU A 159 -16.29 -3.11 35.93
CA GLU A 159 -17.56 -3.37 35.23
C GLU A 159 -18.61 -3.73 36.29
N THR A 160 -19.49 -2.78 36.60
CA THR A 160 -20.57 -3.02 37.56
C THR A 160 -21.87 -3.10 36.77
N LEU A 161 -22.41 -4.31 36.62
CA LEU A 161 -23.78 -4.52 36.14
C LEU A 161 -24.74 -4.20 37.29
N THR A 162 -25.56 -3.17 37.13
CA THR A 162 -26.57 -2.78 38.13
C THR A 162 -27.96 -2.72 37.48
N GLN A 163 -29.01 -2.83 38.29
CA GLN A 163 -30.39 -2.80 37.81
C GLN A 163 -30.98 -1.41 38.09
N TRP A 164 -31.19 -0.63 37.04
CA TRP A 164 -31.76 0.72 37.11
C TRP A 164 -33.08 0.75 36.35
N GLY A 165 -34.17 1.16 37.00
CA GLY A 165 -35.47 1.33 36.33
C GLY A 165 -36.11 0.07 35.71
N GLY A 166 -35.55 -1.12 35.92
CA GLY A 166 -36.02 -2.38 35.33
C GLY A 166 -35.11 -2.94 34.22
N GLU A 167 -34.08 -2.19 33.81
CA GLU A 167 -33.12 -2.58 32.77
C GLU A 167 -31.73 -2.85 33.37
N THR A 168 -30.98 -3.77 32.77
CA THR A 168 -29.60 -4.07 33.16
C THR A 168 -28.67 -3.03 32.57
N VAL A 169 -28.10 -2.18 33.41
CA VAL A 169 -27.17 -1.13 32.99
C VAL A 169 -25.72 -1.54 33.24
N LYS A 170 -24.85 -1.20 32.29
CA LYS A 170 -23.40 -1.37 32.32
C LYS A 170 -22.76 -0.03 32.69
N ILE A 171 -22.04 0.02 33.82
CA ILE A 171 -21.26 1.20 34.21
C ILE A 171 -19.80 0.98 33.80
N VAL A 172 -19.27 1.90 32.99
CA VAL A 172 -17.87 1.85 32.52
C VAL A 172 -17.15 3.16 32.79
N ARG A 173 -15.84 3.10 32.98
CA ARG A 173 -15.00 4.27 33.25
C ARG A 173 -13.90 4.34 32.20
N LEU A 174 -13.76 5.50 31.57
CA LEU A 174 -12.85 5.70 30.46
C LEU A 174 -12.11 7.03 30.60
N GLU A 175 -10.81 7.05 30.32
CA GLU A 175 -10.00 8.26 30.42
C GLU A 175 -10.03 9.06 29.11
N LYS A 176 -10.47 10.32 29.18
CA LYS A 176 -10.47 11.27 28.07
C LYS A 176 -9.35 12.28 28.22
N ALA A 177 -8.42 12.32 27.27
CA ALA A 177 -7.44 13.39 27.19
C ALA A 177 -8.10 14.73 26.80
N LYS A 178 -7.48 15.83 27.24
CA LYS A 178 -7.97 17.18 26.92
C LYS A 178 -7.83 17.44 25.42
N ASP A 179 -8.87 18.01 24.82
CA ASP A 179 -8.91 18.40 23.39
C ASP A 179 -8.74 17.22 22.39
N ILE A 180 -8.75 15.97 22.87
CA ILE A 180 -8.68 14.75 22.06
C ILE A 180 -10.03 14.04 22.12
N PRO A 181 -10.66 13.71 20.97
CA PRO A 181 -11.90 12.95 20.95
C PRO A 181 -11.70 11.52 21.45
N LEU A 182 -12.75 10.91 21.99
CA LEU A 182 -12.70 9.52 22.47
C LEU A 182 -12.52 8.49 21.35
N GLY A 183 -12.90 8.84 20.11
CA GLY A 183 -12.97 7.90 18.99
C GLY A 183 -14.21 7.03 19.03
N ALA A 184 -15.37 7.61 19.32
CA ALA A 184 -16.67 6.96 19.13
C ALA A 184 -17.66 7.98 18.55
N THR A 185 -18.52 7.55 17.63
CA THR A 185 -19.61 8.37 17.10
C THR A 185 -20.93 7.95 17.72
N VAL A 186 -21.85 8.90 17.85
CA VAL A 186 -23.20 8.67 18.38
C VAL A 186 -24.25 9.06 17.34
N ARG A 187 -25.44 8.49 17.47
CA ARG A 187 -26.63 8.89 16.70
C ARG A 187 -27.84 8.94 17.64
N ASN A 188 -28.82 9.78 17.32
CA ASN A 188 -30.11 9.72 17.97
C ASN A 188 -30.93 8.58 17.36
N ASP A 189 -31.48 7.73 18.23
CA ASP A 189 -32.54 6.77 17.90
C ASP A 189 -33.73 7.09 18.80
N MET A 190 -34.74 7.75 18.24
CA MET A 190 -35.84 8.34 19.01
C MET A 190 -35.33 9.31 20.10
N ASP A 191 -35.60 9.03 21.38
CA ASP A 191 -35.11 9.79 22.55
C ASP A 191 -33.76 9.28 23.07
N SER A 192 -33.25 8.18 22.52
CA SER A 192 -32.01 7.54 22.97
C SER A 192 -30.80 8.04 22.18
N VAL A 193 -29.65 8.09 22.85
CA VAL A 193 -28.36 8.38 22.22
C VAL A 193 -27.59 7.08 22.16
N VAL A 194 -27.32 6.58 20.96
CA VAL A 194 -26.75 5.25 20.75
C VAL A 194 -25.39 5.37 20.07
N ILE A 195 -24.40 4.62 20.56
CA ILE A 195 -23.09 4.52 19.93
C ILE A 195 -23.26 3.90 18.54
N SER A 196 -22.85 4.62 17.51
CA SER A 196 -22.98 4.22 16.11
C SER A 196 -21.72 3.59 15.54
N ARG A 197 -20.54 4.04 15.97
CA ARG A 197 -19.26 3.51 15.51
C ARG A 197 -18.20 3.65 16.58
N ILE A 198 -17.30 2.67 16.65
CA ILE A 198 -16.02 2.80 17.35
C ILE A 198 -14.92 3.10 16.34
N VAL A 199 -14.18 4.18 16.55
CA VAL A 199 -13.12 4.67 15.67
C VAL A 199 -11.78 4.12 16.13
N LYS A 200 -11.04 3.52 15.19
CA LYS A 200 -9.71 2.95 15.41
C LYS A 200 -8.72 4.02 15.83
N GLY A 201 -7.84 3.70 16.78
CA GLY A 201 -6.85 4.63 17.34
C GLY A 201 -7.35 5.47 18.52
N GLY A 202 -8.65 5.44 18.82
CA GLY A 202 -9.25 6.20 19.91
C GLY A 202 -9.22 5.51 21.26
N ALA A 203 -9.36 6.28 22.35
CA ALA A 203 -9.46 5.73 23.71
C ALA A 203 -10.65 4.78 23.90
N ALA A 204 -11.75 5.03 23.18
CA ALA A 204 -12.94 4.16 23.13
C ALA A 204 -12.59 2.74 22.66
N GLU A 205 -11.84 2.62 21.56
CA GLU A 205 -11.39 1.33 21.04
C GLU A 205 -10.44 0.62 22.00
N HIS A 206 -9.37 1.31 22.43
CA HIS A 206 -8.33 0.70 23.28
C HIS A 206 -8.89 0.18 24.60
N SER A 207 -9.92 0.83 25.15
CA SER A 207 -10.59 0.36 26.36
C SER A 207 -11.36 -0.95 26.16
N GLY A 208 -11.90 -1.20 24.97
CA GLY A 208 -12.85 -2.28 24.70
C GLY A 208 -14.16 -2.20 25.52
N LEU A 209 -14.43 -1.08 26.20
CA LEU A 209 -15.57 -0.95 27.12
C LEU A 209 -16.86 -0.51 26.43
N LEU A 210 -16.73 0.22 25.32
CA LEU A 210 -17.81 0.77 24.51
C LEU A 210 -18.03 -0.06 23.24
N HIS A 211 -19.28 -0.36 22.93
CA HIS A 211 -19.63 -1.15 21.75
C HIS A 211 -20.65 -0.41 20.87
N GLU A 212 -20.63 -0.72 19.57
CA GLU A 212 -21.66 -0.25 18.66
C GLU A 212 -23.02 -0.80 19.07
N GLY A 213 -24.00 0.10 19.17
CA GLY A 213 -25.36 -0.21 19.63
C GLY A 213 -25.58 -0.08 21.13
N ASP A 214 -24.56 0.27 21.92
CA ASP A 214 -24.75 0.63 23.33
C ASP A 214 -25.51 1.96 23.43
N GLU A 215 -26.55 2.01 24.27
CA GLU A 215 -27.31 3.23 24.55
C GLU A 215 -26.70 3.97 25.75
N ILE A 216 -26.46 5.27 25.60
CA ILE A 216 -25.88 6.13 26.64
C ILE A 216 -27.00 6.79 27.44
N LEU A 217 -27.09 6.44 28.72
CA LEU A 217 -28.03 7.06 29.66
C LEU A 217 -27.42 8.29 30.34
N GLU A 218 -26.21 8.15 30.88
CA GLU A 218 -25.53 9.22 31.63
C GLU A 218 -24.01 9.24 31.40
N ILE A 219 -23.41 10.43 31.50
CA ILE A 219 -21.96 10.63 31.51
C ILE A 219 -21.60 11.54 32.69
N ASN A 220 -20.82 11.05 33.66
CA ASN A 220 -20.46 11.76 34.90
C ASN A 220 -21.69 12.36 35.64
N GLY A 221 -22.82 11.67 35.63
CA GLY A 221 -24.07 12.11 36.25
C GLY A 221 -24.86 13.15 35.46
N VAL A 222 -24.42 13.49 34.23
CA VAL A 222 -25.20 14.27 33.27
C VAL A 222 -26.08 13.32 32.48
N GLU A 223 -27.40 13.49 32.55
CA GLU A 223 -28.37 12.75 31.74
C GLU A 223 -28.18 13.08 30.26
N ILE A 224 -27.95 12.04 29.44
CA ILE A 224 -27.72 12.12 28.00
C ILE A 224 -28.98 11.75 27.22
N ARG A 225 -29.83 10.88 27.76
CA ARG A 225 -31.11 10.53 27.16
C ARG A 225 -31.98 11.78 26.96
N GLY A 226 -32.65 11.86 25.82
CA GLY A 226 -33.48 13.00 25.41
C GLY A 226 -32.70 14.19 24.85
N ARG A 227 -31.37 14.16 24.84
CA ARG A 227 -30.54 15.20 24.20
C ARG A 227 -30.28 14.91 22.73
N ASP A 228 -30.10 15.98 21.97
CA ASP A 228 -29.65 15.91 20.58
C ASP A 228 -28.14 15.61 20.50
N VAL A 229 -27.71 14.89 19.47
CA VAL A 229 -26.28 14.53 19.27
C VAL A 229 -25.35 15.74 19.25
N ASN A 230 -25.80 16.91 18.79
CA ASN A 230 -24.99 18.12 18.79
C ASN A 230 -24.75 18.63 20.22
N GLU A 231 -25.75 18.53 21.09
CA GLU A 231 -25.58 18.88 22.51
C GLU A 231 -24.63 17.91 23.20
N VAL A 232 -24.72 16.61 22.87
CA VAL A 232 -23.82 15.58 23.40
C VAL A 232 -22.38 15.82 22.96
N PHE A 233 -22.18 16.24 21.70
CA PHE A 233 -20.88 16.64 21.18
C PHE A 233 -20.29 17.82 21.96
N ASP A 234 -21.07 18.89 22.18
CA ASP A 234 -20.61 20.06 22.94
C ASP A 234 -20.27 19.71 24.40
N ILE A 235 -21.10 18.88 25.06
CA ILE A 235 -20.83 18.40 26.42
C ILE A 235 -19.51 17.64 26.47
N LEU A 236 -19.29 16.68 25.56
CA LEU A 236 -18.08 15.85 25.55
C LEU A 236 -16.83 16.62 25.13
N ALA A 237 -16.96 17.68 24.35
CA ALA A 237 -15.85 18.53 23.94
C ALA A 237 -15.14 19.16 25.16
N ASP A 238 -15.91 19.68 26.12
CA ASP A 238 -15.39 20.35 27.31
C ASP A 238 -14.92 19.38 28.41
N MET A 239 -15.41 18.13 28.40
CA MET A 239 -15.07 17.12 29.39
C MET A 239 -13.68 16.52 29.16
N HIS A 240 -12.96 16.22 30.25
CA HIS A 240 -11.65 15.57 30.22
C HIS A 240 -11.40 14.84 31.56
N GLY A 241 -10.41 13.96 31.60
CA GLY A 241 -10.15 13.07 32.73
C GLY A 241 -11.04 11.82 32.69
N VAL A 242 -11.32 11.24 33.85
CA VAL A 242 -12.13 10.01 33.94
C VAL A 242 -13.60 10.32 33.69
N LEU A 243 -14.15 9.70 32.66
CA LEU A 243 -15.56 9.73 32.29
C LEU A 243 -16.22 8.42 32.73
N THR A 244 -17.28 8.53 33.52
CA THR A 244 -18.12 7.41 33.95
C THR A 244 -19.37 7.39 33.09
N PHE A 245 -19.52 6.35 32.28
CA PHE A 245 -20.70 6.12 31.44
C PHE A 245 -21.66 5.15 32.12
N VAL A 246 -22.95 5.44 32.03
CA VAL A 246 -24.03 4.50 32.35
C VAL A 246 -24.69 4.11 31.04
N LEU A 247 -24.61 2.83 30.68
CA LEU A 247 -24.99 2.33 29.37
C LEU A 247 -26.04 1.22 29.47
N ILE A 248 -26.91 1.10 28.47
CA ILE A 248 -27.64 -0.15 28.21
C ILE A 248 -26.85 -0.91 27.14
N PRO A 249 -26.27 -2.08 27.46
CA PRO A 249 -25.43 -2.81 26.52
C PRO A 249 -26.23 -3.30 25.33
N SER A 250 -25.63 -3.24 24.14
CA SER A 250 -26.27 -3.73 22.93
C SER A 250 -26.57 -5.23 23.00
N ALA A 251 -27.74 -5.64 22.50
CA ALA A 251 -28.05 -7.05 22.27
C ALA A 251 -27.36 -7.62 21.02
N GLN A 252 -26.62 -6.80 20.27
CA GLN A 252 -25.93 -7.23 19.05
C GLN A 252 -24.71 -8.08 19.40
N ILE A 253 -24.79 -9.38 19.12
CA ILE A 253 -23.65 -10.29 19.19
C ILE A 253 -22.82 -10.09 17.93
N LYS A 254 -21.74 -9.31 18.02
CA LYS A 254 -20.71 -9.31 16.97
C LYS A 254 -19.96 -10.64 17.00
N PRO A 255 -19.60 -11.21 15.84
CA PRO A 255 -18.69 -12.35 15.79
C PRO A 255 -17.37 -11.98 16.50
N PRO A 256 -16.65 -12.96 17.07
CA PRO A 256 -15.35 -12.70 17.69
C PRO A 256 -14.45 -11.97 16.68
N PRO A 257 -13.63 -10.99 17.14
CA PRO A 257 -12.80 -10.18 16.26
C PRO A 257 -11.91 -11.09 15.43
N ILE A 258 -12.13 -11.10 14.12
CA ILE A 258 -11.19 -11.69 13.16
C ILE A 258 -9.96 -10.78 13.21
N LYS A 259 -8.75 -11.34 13.36
CA LYS A 259 -7.50 -10.55 13.40
C LYS A 259 -7.48 -9.60 12.19
N GLU A 260 -7.52 -8.30 12.47
CA GLU A 260 -7.58 -7.25 11.47
C GLU A 260 -6.24 -7.18 10.74
N THR A 261 -6.21 -7.63 9.49
CA THR A 261 -5.06 -7.44 8.61
C THR A 261 -5.16 -6.06 7.97
N VAL A 262 -4.23 -5.17 8.29
CA VAL A 262 -4.12 -3.87 7.62
C VAL A 262 -3.93 -4.10 6.11
N MET A 263 -4.80 -3.51 5.31
CA MET A 263 -4.71 -3.56 3.85
C MET A 263 -4.19 -2.23 3.33
N HIS A 264 -3.12 -2.27 2.55
CA HIS A 264 -2.56 -1.09 1.92
C HIS A 264 -3.16 -0.94 0.53
N VAL A 265 -3.71 0.23 0.21
CA VAL A 265 -4.30 0.48 -1.10
C VAL A 265 -3.83 1.80 -1.69
N LYS A 266 -3.73 1.87 -3.01
CA LYS A 266 -3.55 3.12 -3.77
C LYS A 266 -4.92 3.59 -4.26
N ALA A 267 -5.24 4.85 -3.99
CA ALA A 267 -6.47 5.47 -4.48
C ALA A 267 -6.33 5.88 -5.96
N HIS A 268 -7.31 5.53 -6.79
CA HIS A 268 -7.34 5.88 -8.22
C HIS A 268 -8.30 7.03 -8.56
N PHE A 269 -8.88 7.68 -7.54
CA PHE A 269 -9.79 8.82 -7.65
C PHE A 269 -9.53 9.82 -6.52
N ASP A 270 -10.04 11.04 -6.68
CA ASP A 270 -10.00 12.08 -5.65
C ASP A 270 -11.26 12.01 -4.78
N TYR A 271 -11.09 12.22 -3.47
CA TYR A 271 -12.19 12.24 -2.52
C TYR A 271 -12.07 13.43 -1.57
N ASP A 272 -13.08 14.30 -1.62
CA ASP A 272 -13.29 15.35 -0.62
C ASP A 272 -14.56 15.03 0.21
N PRO A 273 -14.43 14.68 1.50
CA PRO A 273 -15.57 14.47 2.38
C PRO A 273 -16.41 15.74 2.57
N SER A 274 -15.85 16.92 2.28
CA SER A 274 -16.55 18.20 2.39
C SER A 274 -17.65 18.38 1.32
N ASP A 275 -17.56 17.65 0.21
CA ASP A 275 -18.55 17.66 -0.87
C ASP A 275 -19.52 16.47 -0.79
N ASP A 276 -19.33 15.56 0.18
CA ASP A 276 -20.08 14.31 0.26
C ASP A 276 -21.27 14.41 1.23
N PRO A 277 -22.53 14.41 0.76
CA PRO A 277 -23.70 14.43 1.64
C PRO A 277 -23.97 13.08 2.31
N TYR A 278 -23.29 12.00 1.92
CA TYR A 278 -23.51 10.65 2.44
C TYR A 278 -22.52 10.24 3.52
N VAL A 279 -21.50 11.06 3.79
CA VAL A 279 -20.52 10.78 4.85
C VAL A 279 -21.23 10.74 6.22
N PRO A 280 -21.09 9.67 7.03
CA PRO A 280 -21.84 9.54 8.29
C PRO A 280 -21.46 10.57 9.34
N CYS A 281 -20.19 10.95 9.39
CA CYS A 281 -19.63 11.95 10.28
C CYS A 281 -18.56 12.72 9.51
N ARG A 282 -18.84 13.99 9.22
CA ARG A 282 -18.02 14.83 8.33
C ARG A 282 -16.66 15.13 8.94
N GLU A 283 -16.60 15.24 10.27
CA GLU A 283 -15.40 15.48 11.07
C GLU A 283 -14.38 14.33 10.98
N LEU A 284 -14.87 13.11 10.73
CA LEU A 284 -14.02 11.93 10.53
C LEU A 284 -13.69 11.68 9.07
N GLY A 285 -14.25 12.42 8.12
CA GLY A 285 -13.98 12.20 6.70
C GLY A 285 -12.50 12.37 6.37
N LEU A 286 -11.88 11.34 5.79
CA LEU A 286 -10.48 11.41 5.35
C LEU A 286 -10.42 11.86 3.89
N CYS A 287 -9.89 13.06 3.64
CA CYS A 287 -9.64 13.53 2.28
C CYS A 287 -8.40 12.87 1.68
N PHE A 288 -8.44 12.57 0.38
CA PHE A 288 -7.29 12.03 -0.34
C PHE A 288 -7.37 12.36 -1.84
N GLN A 289 -6.23 12.28 -2.50
CA GLN A 289 -6.08 12.48 -3.93
C GLN A 289 -5.73 11.16 -4.63
N LYS A 290 -6.01 11.12 -5.93
CA LYS A 290 -5.59 10.04 -6.83
C LYS A 290 -4.06 9.88 -6.77
N GLY A 291 -3.63 8.71 -6.30
CA GLY A 291 -2.24 8.34 -6.11
C GLY A 291 -1.85 8.14 -4.64
N ASP A 292 -2.64 8.64 -3.70
CA ASP A 292 -2.37 8.49 -2.27
C ASP A 292 -2.45 7.01 -1.85
N ILE A 293 -1.59 6.66 -0.88
CA ILE A 293 -1.62 5.35 -0.23
C ILE A 293 -2.45 5.46 1.06
N LEU A 294 -3.40 4.54 1.20
CA LEU A 294 -4.28 4.44 2.36
C LEU A 294 -4.03 3.11 3.08
N HIS A 295 -3.90 3.19 4.40
CA HIS A 295 -3.81 2.06 5.31
C HIS A 295 -5.21 1.74 5.82
N ILE A 296 -5.91 0.81 5.17
CA ILE A 296 -7.25 0.39 5.58
C ILE A 296 -7.11 -0.51 6.80
N ILE A 297 -7.61 -0.03 7.95
CA ILE A 297 -7.52 -0.72 9.24
C ILE A 297 -8.78 -1.54 9.51
N SER A 298 -9.95 -1.04 9.11
CA SER A 298 -11.22 -1.75 9.29
C SER A 298 -12.14 -1.58 8.08
N GLN A 299 -12.76 -2.70 7.69
CA GLN A 299 -13.77 -2.80 6.63
C GLN A 299 -15.11 -3.30 7.18
N ASP A 300 -15.34 -3.21 8.49
CA ASP A 300 -16.54 -3.70 9.18
C ASP A 300 -17.83 -3.10 8.59
N ASP A 301 -17.78 -1.82 8.24
CA ASP A 301 -18.82 -1.18 7.42
C ASP A 301 -18.42 -1.28 5.94
N PRO A 302 -19.20 -1.98 5.10
CA PRO A 302 -18.88 -2.17 3.69
C PRO A 302 -18.91 -0.86 2.87
N ASN A 303 -19.58 0.18 3.37
CA ASN A 303 -19.71 1.47 2.69
C ASN A 303 -18.70 2.51 3.17
N TRP A 304 -18.23 2.40 4.41
CA TRP A 304 -17.35 3.38 5.05
C TRP A 304 -16.22 2.70 5.81
N TRP A 305 -15.07 2.60 5.15
CA TRP A 305 -13.88 2.01 5.74
C TRP A 305 -13.16 2.99 6.65
N GLN A 306 -12.46 2.47 7.64
CA GLN A 306 -11.57 3.25 8.50
C GLN A 306 -10.14 3.12 8.02
N ALA A 307 -9.49 4.25 7.77
CA ALA A 307 -8.15 4.28 7.20
C ALA A 307 -7.29 5.42 7.75
N TYR A 308 -5.98 5.25 7.63
CA TYR A 308 -4.99 6.33 7.72
C TYR A 308 -4.42 6.62 6.34
N ARG A 309 -4.03 7.87 6.11
CA ARG A 309 -3.28 8.25 4.90
C ARG A 309 -1.79 8.16 5.18
N ASP A 310 -1.06 7.49 4.28
CA ASP A 310 0.39 7.36 4.34
C ASP A 310 1.05 8.75 4.36
N GLY A 311 1.89 9.00 5.36
CA GLY A 311 2.60 10.27 5.55
C GLY A 311 1.87 11.34 6.37
N ASP A 312 0.75 11.01 7.03
CA ASP A 312 0.00 11.94 7.91
C ASP A 312 -0.06 11.47 9.39
N GLU A 313 0.89 10.63 9.79
CA GLU A 313 0.90 9.91 11.08
C GLU A 313 0.86 10.85 12.30
N ASP A 314 1.55 12.00 12.22
CA ASP A 314 1.66 12.95 13.34
C ASP A 314 0.40 13.81 13.57
N ASN A 315 -0.47 13.93 12.57
CA ASN A 315 -1.63 14.83 12.63
C ASN A 315 -2.94 14.11 12.92
N GLN A 316 -2.97 12.77 12.84
CA GLN A 316 -4.21 12.02 12.80
C GLN A 316 -4.22 10.84 13.79
N PRO A 317 -4.54 11.08 15.08
CA PRO A 317 -4.57 10.01 16.09
C PRO A 317 -5.76 9.04 15.92
N LEU A 318 -6.77 9.41 15.12
CA LEU A 318 -7.97 8.62 14.86
C LEU A 318 -8.04 8.27 13.38
N ALA A 319 -8.42 7.03 13.07
CA ALA A 319 -8.68 6.63 11.70
C ALA A 319 -9.82 7.48 11.11
N GLY A 320 -9.66 7.91 9.86
CA GLY A 320 -10.70 8.62 9.13
C GLY A 320 -11.55 7.70 8.26
N LEU A 321 -12.71 8.20 7.83
CA LEU A 321 -13.67 7.50 7.01
C LEU A 321 -13.40 7.72 5.53
N VAL A 322 -13.30 6.62 4.78
CA VAL A 322 -13.18 6.61 3.32
C VAL A 322 -14.29 5.76 2.68
N PRO A 323 -14.75 6.09 1.46
CA PRO A 323 -15.75 5.29 0.77
C PRO A 323 -15.23 3.86 0.53
N GLY A 324 -16.03 2.86 0.87
CA GLY A 324 -15.73 1.46 0.59
C GLY A 324 -15.76 1.17 -0.92
N LYS A 325 -14.99 0.17 -1.36
CA LYS A 325 -14.80 -0.11 -2.80
C LYS A 325 -16.12 -0.33 -3.56
N SER A 326 -17.01 -1.17 -3.04
CA SER A 326 -18.32 -1.42 -3.68
C SER A 326 -19.21 -0.19 -3.67
N PHE A 327 -19.13 0.63 -2.63
CA PHE A 327 -19.89 1.87 -2.54
C PHE A 327 -19.39 2.90 -3.55
N GLN A 328 -18.07 3.03 -3.72
CA GLN A 328 -17.48 3.88 -4.75
C GLN A 328 -17.88 3.43 -6.16
N GLN A 329 -17.89 2.12 -6.44
CA GLN A 329 -18.38 1.59 -7.72
C GLN A 329 -19.83 1.98 -8.00
N GLN A 330 -20.69 1.92 -6.99
CA GLN A 330 -22.09 2.34 -7.11
C GLN A 330 -22.22 3.84 -7.39
N ARG A 331 -21.40 4.69 -6.74
CA ARG A 331 -21.39 6.14 -6.97
C ARG A 331 -21.02 6.50 -8.40
N GLU A 332 -19.99 5.87 -8.96
CA GLU A 332 -19.57 6.11 -10.34
C GLU A 332 -20.61 5.61 -11.35
N ALA A 333 -21.20 4.43 -11.13
CA ALA A 333 -22.29 3.94 -11.96
C ALA A 333 -23.50 4.89 -11.96
N MET A 334 -23.84 5.49 -10.82
CA MET A 334 -24.91 6.49 -10.74
C MET A 334 -24.56 7.78 -11.50
N LYS A 335 -23.31 8.27 -11.41
CA LYS A 335 -22.86 9.46 -12.16
C LYS A 335 -23.00 9.25 -13.66
N GLN A 336 -22.55 8.11 -14.18
CA GLN A 336 -22.65 7.78 -15.60
C GLN A 336 -24.10 7.80 -16.10
N THR A 337 -25.04 7.24 -15.34
CA THR A 337 -26.47 7.28 -15.72
C THR A 337 -27.08 8.69 -15.73
N ILE A 338 -26.55 9.61 -14.91
CA ILE A 338 -27.00 11.01 -14.85
C ILE A 338 -26.39 11.83 -15.99
N GLU A 339 -25.16 11.52 -16.40
CA GLU A 339 -24.48 12.18 -17.52
C GLU A 339 -25.04 11.76 -18.88
N GLU A 340 -25.41 10.47 -19.05
CA GLU A 340 -26.11 9.99 -20.26
C GLU A 340 -27.48 10.68 -20.47
N ASP A 341 -28.16 11.05 -19.39
CA ASP A 341 -29.43 11.79 -19.45
C ASP A 341 -29.23 13.30 -19.81
N LYS A 342 -27.98 13.79 -19.85
CA LYS A 342 -27.62 15.18 -20.22
C LYS A 342 -27.12 15.33 -21.67
N GLU A 343 -27.51 14.46 -22.59
CA GLU A 343 -27.28 14.69 -24.03
C GLU A 343 -27.91 16.03 -24.47
N PRO A 344 -27.15 16.93 -25.14
CA PRO A 344 -27.62 18.27 -25.47
C PRO A 344 -28.65 18.25 -26.61
N GLU A 345 -29.79 18.91 -26.42
CA GLU A 345 -30.77 19.19 -27.48
C GLU A 345 -30.12 19.91 -28.67
N LYS A 346 -29.73 19.16 -29.70
CA LYS A 346 -29.43 19.74 -31.02
C LYS A 346 -30.73 19.89 -31.82
N SER A 347 -31.04 21.14 -32.12
CA SER A 347 -32.15 21.59 -32.94
C SER A 347 -32.15 21.00 -34.37
N GLY A 348 -33.31 20.59 -34.88
CA GLY A 348 -33.61 20.61 -36.32
C GLY A 348 -34.31 19.39 -36.94
N LYS A 349 -35.65 19.39 -36.89
CA LYS A 349 -36.63 18.84 -37.87
C LYS A 349 -36.38 17.46 -38.55
N LEU A 350 -37.29 16.50 -38.25
CA LEU A 350 -38.39 15.99 -39.12
C LEU A 350 -38.56 14.43 -39.16
N TRP A 351 -39.62 13.98 -38.48
CA TRP A 351 -40.59 12.91 -38.83
C TRP A 351 -40.42 11.42 -38.42
N CYS A 352 -41.48 10.98 -37.71
CA CYS A 352 -42.12 9.64 -37.68
C CYS A 352 -41.43 8.48 -36.93
N ALA A 353 -41.92 8.13 -35.74
CA ALA A 353 -43.08 7.26 -35.53
C ALA A 353 -43.19 6.81 -34.05
N LYS A 354 -44.38 6.95 -33.48
CA LYS A 354 -44.76 6.46 -32.15
C LYS A 354 -44.49 4.96 -32.00
N LYS A 355 -43.69 4.55 -31.01
CA LYS A 355 -43.81 3.23 -30.35
C LYS A 355 -43.61 3.34 -28.83
N ASN A 356 -44.73 3.18 -28.13
CA ASN A 356 -44.95 2.69 -26.76
C ASN A 356 -43.84 2.86 -25.71
N LYS A 357 -44.09 3.77 -24.76
CA LYS A 357 -43.48 3.77 -23.42
C LYS A 357 -43.76 2.45 -22.71
N LYS A 358 -42.78 1.55 -22.64
CA LYS A 358 -42.72 0.50 -21.61
C LYS A 358 -42.14 1.15 -20.34
N LYS A 359 -42.88 1.10 -19.24
CA LYS A 359 -42.38 1.44 -17.89
C LYS A 359 -41.07 0.64 -17.65
N ARG A 360 -39.93 1.32 -17.51
CA ARG A 360 -38.67 0.69 -17.07
C ARG A 360 -38.87 0.22 -15.62
N LYS A 361 -38.74 -1.09 -15.41
CA LYS A 361 -38.66 -1.71 -14.08
C LYS A 361 -37.34 -1.26 -13.44
N LYS A 362 -37.38 -0.80 -12.18
CA LYS A 362 -36.19 -0.70 -11.31
C LYS A 362 -35.48 -2.05 -11.36
N MET A 363 -34.28 -2.10 -11.93
CA MET A 363 -33.49 -3.33 -12.03
C MET A 363 -32.48 -3.31 -10.88
N GLN A 364 -32.69 -4.20 -9.91
CA GLN A 364 -31.72 -4.48 -8.86
C GLN A 364 -30.45 -5.03 -9.52
N TYR A 365 -29.30 -4.46 -9.16
CA TYR A 365 -28.00 -4.96 -9.58
C TYR A 365 -27.69 -6.24 -8.80
N ASN A 366 -27.44 -7.32 -9.53
CA ASN A 366 -26.88 -8.57 -9.00
C ASN A 366 -25.39 -8.57 -9.37
N ALA A 367 -24.51 -8.65 -8.37
CA ALA A 367 -23.06 -8.52 -8.50
C ALA A 367 -22.35 -9.68 -9.24
N ASN A 368 -23.09 -10.67 -9.75
CA ASN A 368 -22.51 -11.82 -10.45
C ASN A 368 -23.04 -11.90 -11.88
N LYS A 369 -22.38 -11.19 -12.82
CA LYS A 369 -22.23 -11.57 -14.23
C LYS A 369 -21.37 -10.52 -14.96
N ASN A 370 -20.09 -10.84 -15.15
CA ASN A 370 -19.24 -10.22 -16.16
C ASN A 370 -19.46 -10.94 -17.49
N ASP A 371 -19.80 -10.20 -18.54
CA ASP A 371 -19.11 -10.25 -19.85
C ASP A 371 -19.77 -9.21 -20.78
N ASP A 372 -18.93 -8.48 -21.53
CA ASP A 372 -19.26 -7.64 -22.69
C ASP A 372 -19.93 -6.27 -22.49
N PHE A 373 -19.29 -5.40 -21.70
CA PHE A 373 -19.28 -3.96 -21.99
C PHE A 373 -17.83 -3.49 -21.95
N ASP A 374 -17.46 -2.56 -22.83
CA ASP A 374 -16.17 -1.84 -22.81
C ASP A 374 -15.88 -1.43 -21.35
N ASN A 375 -15.00 -2.18 -20.69
CA ASN A 375 -14.67 -1.99 -19.28
C ASN A 375 -13.81 -0.74 -19.17
N GLU A 376 -14.44 0.43 -19.10
CA GLU A 376 -13.88 1.50 -18.28
C GLU A 376 -13.83 0.95 -16.85
N GLU A 377 -12.70 0.35 -16.50
CA GLU A 377 -12.43 -0.16 -15.16
C GLU A 377 -12.67 0.97 -14.17
N VAL A 378 -13.71 0.83 -13.34
CA VAL A 378 -14.09 1.88 -12.40
C VAL A 378 -12.92 2.14 -11.45
N LEU A 379 -12.33 3.34 -11.57
CA LEU A 379 -11.20 3.78 -10.79
C LEU A 379 -11.60 3.84 -9.31
N THR A 380 -11.16 2.85 -8.53
CA THR A 380 -11.43 2.74 -7.10
C THR A 380 -10.13 2.64 -6.32
N TYR A 381 -9.77 1.44 -5.90
CA TYR A 381 -8.57 1.15 -5.12
C TYR A 381 -7.85 -0.06 -5.69
N GLU A 382 -6.52 0.03 -5.71
CA GLU A 382 -5.62 -1.07 -6.04
C GLU A 382 -4.85 -1.49 -4.79
N GLU A 383 -4.80 -2.78 -4.50
CA GLU A 383 -4.08 -3.31 -3.35
C GLU A 383 -2.56 -3.21 -3.59
N MET A 384 -1.83 -2.70 -2.61
CA MET A 384 -0.40 -2.41 -2.70
C MET A 384 0.38 -3.20 -1.64
N ALA A 385 1.65 -3.46 -1.93
CA ALA A 385 2.61 -4.05 -1.02
C ALA A 385 3.97 -3.37 -1.19
N LEU A 386 4.77 -3.33 -0.12
CA LEU A 386 6.13 -2.83 -0.19
C LEU A 386 7.04 -3.84 -0.87
N TYR A 387 7.78 -3.38 -1.88
CA TYR A 387 8.79 -4.17 -2.58
C TYR A 387 10.17 -3.55 -2.42
N HIS A 388 11.10 -4.36 -1.92
CA HIS A 388 12.51 -4.02 -1.82
C HIS A 388 13.23 -4.48 -3.09
N GLN A 389 13.93 -3.57 -3.75
CA GLN A 389 14.72 -3.90 -4.94
C GLN A 389 15.94 -4.76 -4.54
N PRO A 390 16.08 -6.00 -5.03
CA PRO A 390 17.26 -6.81 -4.75
C PRO A 390 18.51 -6.19 -5.38
N ALA A 391 19.65 -6.31 -4.69
CA ALA A 391 20.92 -5.77 -5.16
C ALA A 391 21.34 -6.30 -6.56
N ASN A 392 20.99 -7.55 -6.87
CA ASN A 392 21.31 -8.20 -8.15
C ASN A 392 20.16 -8.19 -9.18
N ARG A 393 19.01 -7.59 -8.86
CA ARG A 393 17.85 -7.51 -9.77
C ARG A 393 17.25 -6.12 -9.71
N LYS A 394 17.82 -5.22 -10.52
CA LYS A 394 17.36 -3.83 -10.61
C LYS A 394 16.08 -3.74 -11.44
N ARG A 395 15.10 -2.95 -10.98
CA ARG A 395 13.86 -2.67 -11.70
C ARG A 395 14.17 -1.87 -12.96
N PRO A 396 13.57 -2.19 -14.12
CA PRO A 396 13.62 -1.31 -15.28
C PRO A 396 13.00 0.06 -14.99
N ILE A 397 13.61 1.11 -15.51
CA ILE A 397 13.09 2.47 -15.48
C ILE A 397 12.49 2.77 -16.85
N ALA A 398 11.18 2.97 -16.88
CA ALA A 398 10.43 3.40 -18.05
C ALA A 398 10.17 4.90 -17.96
N LEU A 399 10.79 5.66 -18.85
CA LEU A 399 10.50 7.08 -19.05
C LEU A 399 9.29 7.21 -19.98
N ILE A 400 8.30 7.99 -19.56
CA ILE A 400 7.02 8.15 -20.25
C ILE A 400 6.71 9.63 -20.37
N GLY A 401 6.11 10.06 -21.48
CA GLY A 401 5.68 11.45 -21.62
C GLY A 401 5.50 11.88 -23.07
N PRO A 402 5.06 13.13 -23.29
CA PRO A 402 4.85 13.66 -24.62
C PRO A 402 6.12 13.62 -25.48
N PRO A 403 6.00 13.59 -26.81
CA PRO A 403 7.16 13.77 -27.68
C PRO A 403 7.86 15.11 -27.37
N ASN A 404 9.18 15.15 -27.56
CA ASN A 404 10.02 16.35 -27.43
C ASN A 404 10.09 16.98 -26.01
N CYS A 405 9.74 16.26 -24.95
CA CYS A 405 9.90 16.74 -23.57
C CYS A 405 11.28 16.42 -22.93
N GLY A 406 12.27 15.95 -23.70
CA GLY A 406 13.63 15.70 -23.20
C GLY A 406 13.92 14.26 -22.70
N GLN A 407 12.99 13.31 -22.86
CA GLN A 407 13.18 11.92 -22.38
C GLN A 407 14.37 11.22 -23.02
N ASN A 408 14.56 11.38 -24.34
CA ASN A 408 15.66 10.72 -25.05
C ASN A 408 17.00 11.29 -24.63
N GLU A 409 17.07 12.60 -24.43
CA GLU A 409 18.23 13.34 -23.95
C GLU A 409 18.63 12.87 -22.55
N LEU A 410 17.67 12.77 -21.62
CA LEU A 410 17.89 12.22 -20.28
C LEU A 410 18.36 10.77 -20.33
N ARG A 411 17.73 9.92 -21.15
CA ARG A 411 18.13 8.51 -21.33
C ARG A 411 19.57 8.40 -21.83
N GLN A 412 19.92 9.13 -22.90
CA GLN A 412 21.28 9.08 -23.46
C GLN A 412 22.32 9.61 -22.48
N ARG A 413 21.96 10.61 -21.68
CA ARG A 413 22.83 11.13 -20.62
C ARG A 413 23.10 10.09 -19.54
N LEU A 414 22.10 9.35 -19.08
CA LEU A 414 22.30 8.25 -18.11
C LEU A 414 23.16 7.12 -18.69
N LEU A 415 22.88 6.71 -19.93
CA LEU A 415 23.64 5.63 -20.60
C LEU A 415 25.12 5.99 -20.82
N SER A 416 25.44 7.26 -21.05
CA SER A 416 26.81 7.72 -21.30
C SER A 416 27.59 8.07 -20.04
N SER A 417 26.93 8.67 -19.04
CA SER A 417 27.58 9.08 -17.79
C SER A 417 27.87 7.92 -16.83
N GLU A 418 26.99 6.92 -16.76
CA GLU A 418 27.06 5.82 -15.80
C GLU A 418 26.83 4.46 -16.49
N SER A 419 27.64 4.19 -17.51
CA SER A 419 27.54 2.99 -18.39
C SER A 419 27.71 1.64 -17.67
N ASP A 420 28.28 1.65 -16.48
CA ASP A 420 28.41 0.50 -15.59
C ASP A 420 27.08 0.15 -14.92
N ARG A 421 26.28 1.16 -14.57
CA ARG A 421 24.98 1.01 -13.88
C ARG A 421 23.81 0.81 -14.83
N PHE A 422 23.80 1.49 -15.97
CA PHE A 422 22.67 1.52 -16.90
C PHE A 422 22.92 0.74 -18.19
N ALA A 423 21.84 0.20 -18.75
CA ALA A 423 21.85 -0.39 -20.08
C ALA A 423 20.48 -0.25 -20.77
N GLY A 424 20.48 -0.15 -22.10
CA GLY A 424 19.26 -0.24 -22.90
C GLY A 424 18.95 -1.69 -23.27
N ALA A 425 17.66 -2.04 -23.35
CA ALA A 425 17.25 -3.32 -23.92
C ALA A 425 17.51 -3.32 -25.44
N VAL A 426 18.05 -4.43 -25.97
CA VAL A 426 18.29 -4.58 -27.42
C VAL A 426 16.95 -4.81 -28.13
N PRO A 427 16.49 -3.89 -28.99
CA PRO A 427 15.21 -4.02 -29.68
C PRO A 427 15.29 -4.96 -30.87
N HIS A 428 14.14 -5.39 -31.37
CA HIS A 428 13.99 -6.18 -32.59
C HIS A 428 13.68 -5.26 -33.77
N THR A 429 14.14 -5.63 -34.97
CA THR A 429 13.77 -4.94 -36.20
C THR A 429 13.63 -5.89 -37.38
N THR A 430 12.74 -5.55 -38.31
CA THR A 430 12.62 -6.23 -39.62
C THR A 430 13.51 -5.61 -40.69
N ARG A 431 14.17 -4.49 -40.39
CA ARG A 431 15.11 -3.85 -41.29
C ARG A 431 16.32 -4.76 -41.50
N SER A 432 16.89 -4.78 -42.71
CA SER A 432 18.16 -5.43 -42.95
C SER A 432 19.30 -4.75 -42.16
N ARG A 433 20.19 -5.58 -41.61
CA ARG A 433 21.40 -5.17 -40.90
C ARG A 433 22.33 -4.37 -41.82
N ARG A 434 22.83 -3.21 -41.36
CA ARG A 434 23.91 -2.46 -42.04
C ARG A 434 25.28 -3.03 -41.69
N ASP A 435 26.29 -2.73 -42.49
CA ASP A 435 27.64 -3.32 -42.36
C ASP A 435 28.29 -3.09 -40.99
N ILE A 436 28.07 -1.92 -40.39
CA ILE A 436 28.63 -1.54 -39.08
C ILE A 436 27.82 -2.05 -37.87
N GLU A 437 26.64 -2.61 -38.10
CA GLU A 437 25.71 -3.04 -37.05
C GLU A 437 25.93 -4.51 -36.69
N VAL A 438 25.81 -4.84 -35.40
CA VAL A 438 26.02 -6.18 -34.87
C VAL A 438 24.69 -6.74 -34.35
N ASN A 439 24.34 -7.95 -34.81
CA ASN A 439 23.14 -8.64 -34.37
C ASN A 439 23.26 -9.03 -32.88
N GLY A 440 22.22 -8.74 -32.10
CA GLY A 440 22.20 -8.96 -30.65
C GLY A 440 22.90 -7.89 -29.82
N ARG A 441 23.47 -6.84 -30.46
CA ARG A 441 23.98 -5.65 -29.78
C ARG A 441 23.20 -4.40 -30.18
N ASP A 442 23.13 -4.14 -31.48
CA ASP A 442 22.45 -2.96 -32.01
C ASP A 442 20.94 -3.24 -32.17
N TYR A 443 20.61 -4.36 -32.81
CA TYR A 443 19.25 -4.90 -32.91
C TYR A 443 19.28 -6.43 -32.95
N HIS A 444 18.15 -7.06 -32.63
CA HIS A 444 17.80 -8.39 -33.10
C HIS A 444 17.19 -8.26 -34.49
N PHE A 445 17.97 -8.59 -35.52
CA PHE A 445 17.53 -8.54 -36.91
C PHE A 445 16.72 -9.80 -37.24
N VAL A 446 15.41 -9.66 -37.41
CA VAL A 446 14.47 -10.76 -37.61
C VAL A 446 13.66 -10.59 -38.90
N SER A 447 13.05 -11.66 -39.40
CA SER A 447 12.13 -11.54 -40.53
C SER A 447 10.82 -10.88 -40.09
N ARG A 448 10.11 -10.24 -41.03
CA ARG A 448 8.78 -9.66 -40.76
C ARG A 448 7.80 -10.70 -40.21
N GLN A 449 7.82 -11.92 -40.77
CA GLN A 449 6.98 -13.03 -40.30
C GLN A 449 7.28 -13.43 -38.85
N ALA A 450 8.57 -13.50 -38.46
CA ALA A 450 8.94 -13.81 -37.09
C ALA A 450 8.48 -12.70 -36.13
N PHE A 451 8.68 -11.44 -36.52
CA PHE A 451 8.23 -10.28 -35.74
C PHE A 451 6.71 -10.29 -35.52
N GLU A 452 5.93 -10.51 -36.58
CA GLU A 452 4.47 -10.54 -36.52
C GLU A 452 3.96 -11.70 -35.65
N MET A 453 4.62 -12.86 -35.69
CA MET A 453 4.32 -13.99 -34.82
C MET A 453 4.61 -13.70 -33.35
N ASP A 454 5.76 -13.07 -33.05
CA ASP A 454 6.11 -12.68 -31.67
C ASP A 454 5.20 -11.57 -31.14
N SER A 455 4.74 -10.68 -32.02
CA SER A 455 3.74 -9.65 -31.72
C SER A 455 2.38 -10.27 -31.39
N ALA A 456 1.89 -11.21 -32.21
CA ALA A 456 0.66 -11.94 -31.96
C ALA A 456 0.71 -12.79 -30.68
N ALA A 457 1.90 -13.24 -30.28
CA ALA A 457 2.14 -13.96 -29.02
C ALA A 457 2.29 -13.03 -27.80
N GLY A 458 2.16 -11.70 -27.96
CA GLY A 458 2.26 -10.74 -26.85
C GLY A 458 3.66 -10.60 -26.25
N LYS A 459 4.73 -10.90 -27.02
CA LYS A 459 6.12 -10.85 -26.51
C LYS A 459 6.70 -9.43 -26.44
N PHE A 460 6.12 -8.49 -27.19
CA PHE A 460 6.59 -7.10 -27.25
C PHE A 460 5.90 -6.24 -26.20
N ILE A 461 6.69 -5.42 -25.51
CA ILE A 461 6.21 -4.36 -24.59
C ILE A 461 5.66 -3.20 -25.42
N GLU A 462 6.42 -2.81 -26.45
CA GLU A 462 6.02 -1.82 -27.44
C GLU A 462 6.47 -2.29 -28.82
N SER A 463 5.67 -1.97 -29.84
CA SER A 463 6.05 -2.16 -31.23
C SER A 463 5.47 -1.06 -32.10
N GLY A 464 6.13 -0.78 -33.23
CA GLY A 464 5.73 0.25 -34.18
C GLY A 464 6.36 0.03 -35.54
N GLU A 465 5.81 0.73 -36.54
CA GLU A 465 6.33 0.71 -37.91
C GLU A 465 6.97 2.06 -38.22
N PHE A 466 8.21 2.03 -38.71
CA PHE A 466 8.94 3.21 -39.17
C PHE A 466 9.64 2.87 -40.48
N GLU A 467 9.48 3.74 -41.50
CA GLU A 467 10.03 3.53 -42.84
C GLU A 467 9.75 2.11 -43.41
N LYS A 468 8.50 1.63 -43.25
CA LYS A 468 8.02 0.30 -43.68
C LYS A 468 8.67 -0.90 -42.99
N ASN A 469 9.47 -0.66 -41.95
CA ASN A 469 10.09 -1.69 -41.13
C ASN A 469 9.47 -1.68 -39.73
N LEU A 470 9.31 -2.85 -39.13
CA LEU A 470 8.81 -2.98 -37.77
C LEU A 470 9.98 -2.88 -36.79
N TYR A 471 9.71 -2.26 -35.64
CA TYR A 471 10.62 -2.11 -34.51
C TYR A 471 9.86 -2.44 -33.23
N GLY A 472 10.50 -3.09 -32.27
CA GLY A 472 9.85 -3.38 -30.99
C GLY A 472 10.80 -3.83 -29.90
N THR A 473 10.44 -3.55 -28.66
CA THR A 473 11.21 -3.94 -27.47
C THR A 473 10.54 -5.15 -26.83
N SER A 474 11.24 -6.30 -26.80
CA SER A 474 10.67 -7.54 -26.25
C SER A 474 10.80 -7.59 -24.73
N THR A 475 9.90 -8.33 -24.08
CA THR A 475 9.99 -8.61 -22.63
C THR A 475 11.28 -9.36 -22.27
N ASP A 476 11.76 -10.24 -23.14
CA ASP A 476 13.00 -11.00 -22.95
C ASP A 476 14.24 -10.11 -23.04
N SER A 477 14.25 -9.14 -23.97
CA SER A 477 15.34 -8.15 -24.07
C SER A 477 15.51 -7.36 -22.77
N VAL A 478 14.41 -6.98 -22.12
CA VAL A 478 14.44 -6.28 -20.82
C VAL A 478 14.90 -7.23 -19.72
N ARG A 479 14.36 -8.46 -19.68
CA ARG A 479 14.71 -9.47 -18.68
C ARG A 479 16.19 -9.84 -18.75
N GLN A 480 16.78 -9.87 -19.94
CA GLN A 480 18.21 -10.08 -20.13
C GLN A 480 19.04 -9.00 -19.43
N VAL A 481 18.67 -7.71 -19.56
CA VAL A 481 19.36 -6.62 -18.86
C VAL A 481 19.21 -6.75 -17.34
N ILE A 482 18.00 -7.01 -16.84
CA ILE A 482 17.76 -7.22 -15.39
C ILE A 482 18.68 -8.34 -14.85
N ASN A 483 18.81 -9.44 -15.58
CA ASN A 483 19.64 -10.58 -15.16
C ASN A 483 21.15 -10.27 -15.16
N THR A 484 21.60 -9.18 -15.80
CA THR A 484 22.98 -8.70 -15.69
C THR A 484 23.24 -7.85 -14.43
N GLY A 485 22.20 -7.56 -13.64
CA GLY A 485 22.29 -6.68 -12.46
C GLY A 485 22.30 -5.18 -12.80
N LYS A 486 22.17 -4.81 -14.08
CA LYS A 486 22.08 -3.41 -14.53
C LYS A 486 20.65 -2.90 -14.52
N ILE A 487 20.51 -1.57 -14.43
CA ILE A 487 19.22 -0.88 -14.55
C ILE A 487 18.87 -0.75 -16.04
N CYS A 488 17.78 -1.39 -16.46
CA CYS A 488 17.28 -1.29 -17.83
C CYS A 488 16.54 0.04 -18.04
N LEU A 489 17.01 0.87 -18.99
CA LEU A 489 16.34 2.12 -19.36
C LEU A 489 15.48 1.95 -20.62
N LEU A 490 14.22 2.38 -20.53
CA LEU A 490 13.22 2.32 -21.60
C LEU A 490 12.57 3.68 -21.78
N CYS A 491 12.20 4.04 -23.02
CA CYS A 491 11.35 5.18 -23.32
C CYS A 491 10.08 4.63 -23.96
N VAL A 492 8.97 4.64 -23.23
CA VAL A 492 7.71 4.03 -23.66
C VAL A 492 6.70 5.12 -24.01
N HIS A 493 6.05 4.99 -25.16
CA HIS A 493 5.03 5.94 -25.61
C HIS A 493 3.66 5.52 -25.06
N THR A 494 2.89 6.48 -24.52
CA THR A 494 1.56 6.22 -23.93
C THR A 494 0.49 5.84 -24.94
N GLN A 495 0.77 6.00 -26.23
CA GLN A 495 -0.06 5.49 -27.31
C GLN A 495 0.84 4.86 -28.39
N VAL A 496 0.47 3.65 -28.80
CA VAL A 496 1.05 2.96 -29.96
C VAL A 496 0.78 3.81 -31.20
N ARG A 497 1.77 4.63 -31.60
CA ARG A 497 2.13 5.00 -32.97
C ARG A 497 3.21 6.10 -32.93
N LEU A 498 4.45 5.67 -33.13
CA LEU A 498 5.59 6.55 -33.39
C LEU A 498 5.49 7.13 -34.80
N THR A 499 5.27 8.45 -34.91
CA THR A 499 5.69 9.22 -36.09
C THR A 499 6.59 10.37 -35.66
N THR A 500 7.81 10.30 -36.17
CA THR A 500 8.94 11.23 -36.25
C THR A 500 8.59 12.71 -36.38
N LEU A 501 9.36 13.60 -35.72
CA LEU A 501 10.36 14.47 -36.37
C LEU A 501 11.12 15.35 -35.36
N LEU A 502 12.43 15.43 -35.55
CA LEU A 502 13.36 16.40 -34.98
C LEU A 502 13.14 17.76 -35.65
N GLN A 503 12.86 18.82 -34.87
CA GLN A 503 13.18 20.21 -35.23
C GLN A 503 13.06 21.14 -34.01
N SER A 504 13.79 22.26 -34.06
CA SER A 504 13.90 23.26 -33.00
C SER A 504 12.54 23.86 -32.63
N LEU A 505 12.21 23.82 -31.34
CA LEU A 505 10.90 24.16 -30.78
C LEU A 505 10.39 25.55 -31.17
N ALA A 506 9.27 25.60 -31.90
CA ALA A 506 8.48 26.80 -32.08
C ALA A 506 7.48 26.99 -30.92
N PRO A 507 7.01 28.21 -30.59
CA PRO A 507 6.10 28.47 -29.47
C PRO A 507 4.76 27.72 -29.50
N GLU A 508 4.29 27.33 -30.69
CA GLU A 508 3.09 26.50 -30.89
C GLU A 508 3.27 25.06 -30.37
N GLU A 509 4.46 24.47 -30.55
CA GLU A 509 4.76 23.09 -30.13
C GLU A 509 4.82 22.96 -28.60
N LEU A 510 5.23 24.01 -27.89
CA LEU A 510 5.24 24.01 -26.42
C LEU A 510 3.83 23.88 -25.85
N ARG A 511 2.83 24.56 -26.43
CA ARG A 511 1.43 24.43 -25.99
C ARG A 511 0.90 23.03 -26.22
N ASP A 512 1.25 22.43 -27.35
CA ASP A 512 0.84 21.07 -27.70
C ASP A 512 1.45 20.02 -26.75
N ILE A 513 2.69 20.22 -26.31
CA ILE A 513 3.34 19.39 -25.28
C ILE A 513 2.62 19.51 -23.93
N ILE A 514 2.21 20.73 -23.55
CA ILE A 514 1.51 21.00 -22.29
C ILE A 514 0.17 20.29 -22.24
N GLU A 515 -0.64 20.43 -23.30
CA GLU A 515 -1.96 19.82 -23.35
C GLU A 515 -1.86 18.29 -23.31
N LYS A 516 -0.93 17.70 -24.08
CA LYS A 516 -0.67 16.25 -24.05
C LYS A 516 -0.16 15.77 -22.70
N ALA A 517 0.67 16.55 -22.00
CA ALA A 517 1.11 16.21 -20.65
C ALA A 517 -0.08 16.17 -19.68
N ARG A 518 -0.99 17.16 -19.79
CA ARG A 518 -2.18 17.25 -18.96
C ARG A 518 -3.16 16.11 -19.21
N GLU A 519 -3.47 15.82 -20.48
CA GLU A 519 -4.30 14.68 -20.87
C GLU A 519 -3.72 13.37 -20.36
N MET A 520 -2.40 13.20 -20.47
CA MET A 520 -1.73 12.00 -20.02
C MET A 520 -1.75 11.85 -18.49
N GLU A 521 -1.57 12.93 -17.74
CA GLU A 521 -1.70 12.90 -16.29
C GLU A 521 -3.14 12.59 -15.84
N GLN A 522 -4.13 13.20 -16.50
CA GLN A 522 -5.54 12.96 -16.20
C GLN A 522 -5.92 11.49 -16.43
N ASN A 523 -5.57 10.96 -17.60
CA ASN A 523 -5.98 9.63 -18.02
C ASN A 523 -5.12 8.52 -17.40
N TYR A 524 -3.79 8.72 -17.32
CA TYR A 524 -2.82 7.68 -16.98
C TYR A 524 -1.99 7.98 -15.74
N GLY A 525 -2.20 9.12 -15.07
CA GLY A 525 -1.39 9.54 -13.90
C GLY A 525 -1.32 8.51 -12.77
N HIS A 526 -2.37 7.71 -12.60
CA HIS A 526 -2.41 6.62 -11.62
C HIS A 526 -1.39 5.50 -11.89
N LEU A 527 -0.97 5.33 -13.14
CA LEU A 527 -0.04 4.29 -13.57
C LEU A 527 1.43 4.69 -13.39
N PHE A 528 1.72 5.96 -13.08
CA PHE A 528 3.09 6.44 -12.88
C PHE A 528 3.48 6.36 -11.40
N ASP A 529 4.77 6.13 -11.16
CA ASP A 529 5.36 6.14 -9.81
C ASP A 529 5.83 7.54 -9.41
N ALA A 530 6.31 8.34 -10.38
CA ALA A 530 6.79 9.70 -10.15
C ALA A 530 6.63 10.58 -11.39
N ALA A 531 6.59 11.89 -11.18
CA ALA A 531 6.54 12.90 -12.24
C ALA A 531 7.71 13.88 -12.12
N ILE A 532 8.36 14.18 -13.24
CA ILE A 532 9.47 15.14 -13.35
C ILE A 532 9.05 16.26 -14.29
N VAL A 533 9.12 17.49 -13.79
CA VAL A 533 8.90 18.69 -14.61
C VAL A 533 10.25 19.15 -15.18
N ASN A 534 10.53 18.78 -16.42
CA ASN A 534 11.69 19.16 -17.20
C ASN A 534 11.56 20.59 -17.76
N THR A 535 11.88 21.57 -16.93
CA THR A 535 12.14 22.96 -17.37
C THR A 535 13.61 23.21 -17.72
N ASP A 536 14.50 22.40 -17.16
CA ASP A 536 15.95 22.47 -17.31
C ASP A 536 16.50 21.04 -17.26
N LEU A 537 17.30 20.67 -18.28
CA LEU A 537 17.78 19.30 -18.44
C LEU A 537 18.73 18.86 -17.32
N ASP A 538 19.49 19.78 -16.73
CA ASP A 538 20.40 19.45 -15.63
C ASP A 538 19.62 19.16 -14.35
N LYS A 539 18.64 20.01 -14.00
CA LYS A 539 17.77 19.78 -12.84
C LYS A 539 16.94 18.51 -12.99
N ALA A 540 16.35 18.29 -14.17
CA ALA A 540 15.57 17.08 -14.44
C ALA A 540 16.44 15.82 -14.36
N TYR A 541 17.68 15.89 -14.84
CA TYR A 541 18.64 14.80 -14.73
C TYR A 541 19.00 14.48 -13.27
N GLN A 542 19.28 15.49 -12.46
CA GLN A 542 19.59 15.29 -11.04
C GLN A 542 18.41 14.68 -10.29
N GLU A 543 17.19 15.17 -10.55
CA GLU A 543 15.99 14.62 -9.92
C GLU A 543 15.70 13.18 -10.38
N LEU A 544 15.89 12.88 -11.67
CA LEU A 544 15.77 11.52 -12.19
C LEU A 544 16.77 10.58 -11.53
N LEU A 545 18.03 11.01 -11.39
CA LEU A 545 19.07 10.21 -10.74
C LEU A 545 18.75 9.99 -9.25
N ARG A 546 18.26 11.02 -8.56
CA ARG A 546 17.82 10.93 -7.16
C ARG A 546 16.72 9.89 -7.00
N LEU A 547 15.68 9.93 -7.85
CA LEU A 547 14.58 8.95 -7.84
C LEU A 547 15.06 7.53 -8.12
N ILE A 548 15.98 7.35 -9.07
CA ILE A 548 16.56 6.03 -9.37
C ILE A 548 17.38 5.51 -8.19
N ASN A 549 18.23 6.33 -7.59
CA ASN A 549 19.06 5.95 -6.45
C ASN A 549 18.21 5.57 -5.22
N LYS A 550 17.08 6.26 -5.03
CA LYS A 550 16.12 5.98 -3.97
C LYS A 550 15.61 4.54 -3.97
N LEU A 551 15.52 3.91 -5.15
CA LEU A 551 15.06 2.52 -5.28
C LEU A 551 15.99 1.49 -4.63
N ASP A 552 17.27 1.83 -4.41
CA ASP A 552 18.22 0.93 -3.77
C ASP A 552 18.17 0.97 -2.24
N THR A 553 17.69 2.08 -1.67
CA THR A 553 17.65 2.30 -0.23
C THR A 553 16.25 2.20 0.36
N GLU A 554 15.23 2.53 -0.42
CA GLU A 554 13.85 2.61 0.05
C GLU A 554 12.92 1.65 -0.70
N PRO A 555 12.10 0.85 0.01
CA PRO A 555 11.07 0.06 -0.61
C PRO A 555 10.04 0.93 -1.31
N GLN A 556 9.44 0.41 -2.37
CA GLN A 556 8.41 1.10 -3.11
C GLN A 556 7.09 0.35 -3.04
N TRP A 557 5.98 1.09 -3.00
CA TRP A 557 4.65 0.52 -3.16
C TRP A 557 4.49 -0.02 -4.57
N VAL A 558 4.18 -1.31 -4.67
CA VAL A 558 3.83 -1.98 -5.92
C VAL A 558 2.51 -2.73 -5.76
N PRO A 559 1.75 -2.98 -6.83
CA PRO A 559 0.53 -3.76 -6.72
C PRO A 559 0.81 -5.14 -6.09
N SER A 560 -0.01 -5.53 -5.10
CA SER A 560 0.18 -6.78 -4.35
C SER A 560 0.18 -8.02 -5.26
N SER A 561 -0.56 -7.95 -6.38
CA SER A 561 -0.60 -9.00 -7.41
C SER A 561 0.76 -9.27 -8.06
N TRP A 562 1.73 -8.36 -7.92
CA TRP A 562 3.07 -8.51 -8.47
C TRP A 562 3.97 -9.40 -7.60
N LEU A 563 3.62 -9.59 -6.33
CA LEU A 563 4.37 -10.38 -5.34
C LEU A 563 3.74 -11.74 -5.05
N ARG A 564 2.52 -11.98 -5.53
CA ARG A 564 1.77 -13.24 -5.34
C ARG A 564 2.09 -14.29 -6.40
#